data_AF-A0A7Z7HT96-F1
#
_entry.id   AF-A0A7Z7HT96-F1
#
_cell.length_a   1.000
_cell.length_b   1.000
_cell.length_c   1.000
_cell.angle_alpha   90.00
_cell.angle_beta   90.00
_cell.angle_gamma   90.00
#
_symmetry.space_group_name_H-M   'P 1'
#
loop_
_entity.id
_entity.type
_entity.pdbx_description
1 polymer ?
#
loop_
_entity_poly.entity_id
_entity_poly.type
_entity_poly.pdbx_seq_one_letter_code
_entity_poly.pdbx_strand_id
1 'polypeptide(L)'
;MQIVPGSRCQIVKVRFRHDLHRLGRVIVVTKVNLPEFDSVWAHDDKPITYRTNRNGRRVVVSDPRCIQSIYSLDEIRLLPRGSLNPSGFRE
;
A
#
# COMPACT_ATOMS: atom_id res chain seq x y z
N MET A 1 -7.94 -16.86 5.82
CA MET A 1 -6.77 -16.30 5.10
C MET A 1 -6.17 -15.24 6.01
N GLN A 2 -4.93 -15.41 6.49
CA GLN A 2 -4.34 -14.56 7.54
C GLN A 2 -3.55 -13.41 6.92
N ILE A 3 -3.65 -12.21 7.51
CA ILE A 3 -2.82 -11.06 7.14
C ILE A 3 -1.44 -11.22 7.78
N VAL A 4 -0.40 -11.23 6.95
CA VAL A 4 1.01 -11.33 7.35
C VAL A 4 1.84 -10.29 6.59
N PRO A 5 3.06 -9.95 7.04
CA PRO A 5 3.97 -9.10 6.25
C PRO A 5 4.11 -9.59 4.80
N GLY A 6 4.07 -8.65 3.84
CA GLY A 6 4.02 -8.91 2.40
C GLY A 6 2.62 -9.15 1.83
N SER A 7 1.58 -9.23 2.68
CA SER A 7 0.20 -9.34 2.21
C SER A 7 -0.22 -8.05 1.49
N ARG A 8 -0.91 -8.20 0.36
CA ARG A 8 -1.55 -7.09 -0.36
C ARG A 8 -2.99 -6.96 0.12
N CYS A 9 -3.36 -5.76 0.55
CA CYS A 9 -4.70 -5.46 0.99
C CYS A 9 -5.26 -4.27 0.23
N GLN A 10 -6.57 -4.24 0.01
CA GLN A 10 -7.28 -3.09 -0.53
C GLN A 10 -7.91 -2.30 0.62
N ILE A 11 -7.80 -0.97 0.58
CA ILE A 11 -8.51 -0.09 1.51
C ILE A 11 -10.00 -0.08 1.13
N VAL A 12 -10.85 -0.59 2.00
CA VAL A 12 -12.30 -0.73 1.76
C VAL A 12 -13.14 0.23 2.58
N LYS A 13 -12.56 0.80 3.64
CA LYS A 13 -13.20 1.78 4.51
C LYS A 13 -12.18 2.84 4.92
N VAL A 14 -12.66 4.06 5.14
CA VAL A 14 -11.86 5.16 5.67
C VAL A 14 -12.62 5.84 6.80
N ARG A 15 -11.90 6.27 7.83
CA ARG A 15 -12.49 6.97 8.97
C ARG A 15 -12.95 8.39 8.66
N PHE A 16 -12.20 9.12 7.83
CA PHE A 16 -12.46 10.54 7.55
C PHE A 16 -12.85 10.78 6.09
N ARG A 17 -13.75 11.75 5.85
CA ARG A 17 -14.19 12.09 4.48
C ARG A 17 -13.05 12.55 3.56
N HIS A 18 -12.04 13.23 4.09
CA HIS A 18 -10.91 13.67 3.26
C HIS A 18 -10.07 12.49 2.74
N ASP A 19 -10.17 11.31 3.35
CA ASP A 19 -9.46 10.10 2.93
C ASP A 19 -10.21 9.28 1.88
N LEU A 20 -11.40 9.70 1.43
CA LEU A 20 -12.19 8.97 0.42
C LEU A 20 -11.39 8.67 -0.85
N HIS A 21 -10.44 9.54 -1.23
CA HIS A 21 -9.53 9.35 -2.36
C HIS A 21 -8.58 8.14 -2.22
N ARG A 22 -8.51 7.53 -1.03
CA ARG A 22 -7.70 6.35 -0.72
C ARG A 22 -8.46 5.03 -0.87
N LEU A 23 -9.79 5.07 -0.89
CA LEU A 23 -10.61 3.88 -1.09
C LEU A 23 -10.23 3.18 -2.40
N GLY A 24 -10.18 1.86 -2.36
CA GLY A 24 -9.81 1.02 -3.49
C GLY A 24 -8.30 0.90 -3.75
N ARG A 25 -7.47 1.74 -3.12
CA ARG A 25 -6.00 1.63 -3.25
C ARG A 25 -5.49 0.34 -2.62
N VAL A 26 -4.40 -0.17 -3.19
CA VAL A 26 -3.71 -1.37 -2.71
C VAL A 26 -2.52 -0.94 -1.86
N ILE A 27 -2.38 -1.59 -0.71
CA ILE A 27 -1.27 -1.41 0.22
C ILE A 27 -0.59 -2.75 0.47
N VAL A 28 0.69 -2.70 0.85
CA VAL A 28 1.48 -3.87 1.25
C VAL A 28 1.76 -3.79 2.74
N VAL A 29 1.35 -4.81 3.47
CA VAL A 29 1.55 -4.91 4.92
C VAL A 29 3.03 -5.12 5.21
N THR A 30 3.62 -4.28 6.06
CA THR A 30 5.01 -4.37 6.52
C THR A 30 5.09 -5.03 7.89
N LYS A 31 4.14 -4.75 8.78
CA LYS A 31 4.09 -5.30 10.14
C LYS A 31 2.64 -5.44 10.60
N VAL A 32 2.37 -6.50 11.37
CA VAL A 32 1.09 -6.72 12.07
C VAL A 32 1.30 -6.42 13.55
N ASN A 33 0.42 -5.63 14.16
CA ASN A 33 0.53 -5.22 15.57
C ASN A 33 -0.25 -6.14 16.54
N LEU A 34 -0.63 -7.34 16.11
CA LEU A 34 -1.30 -8.33 16.95
C LEU A 34 -0.31 -9.01 17.91
N PRO A 35 -0.74 -9.36 19.14
CA PRO A 35 -2.11 -9.27 19.67
C PRO A 35 -2.47 -7.94 20.33
N GLU A 36 -1.53 -7.01 20.47
CA GLU A 36 -1.74 -5.76 21.24
C GLU A 36 -2.74 -4.81 20.58
N PHE A 37 -2.76 -4.75 19.24
CA PHE A 37 -3.64 -3.85 18.49
C PHE A 37 -4.16 -4.50 17.22
N ASP A 38 -5.44 -4.26 16.92
CA ASP A 38 -6.11 -4.73 15.69
C ASP A 38 -5.75 -3.85 14.47
N SER A 39 -4.44 -3.72 14.23
CA SER A 39 -3.90 -2.82 13.20
C SER A 39 -2.65 -3.37 12.52
N VAL A 40 -2.35 -2.80 11.36
CA VAL A 40 -1.15 -3.10 10.58
C VAL A 40 -0.44 -1.82 10.17
N TRP A 41 0.87 -1.90 10.03
CA TRP A 41 1.65 -0.95 9.26
C TRP A 41 1.70 -1.40 7.81
N ALA A 42 1.54 -0.46 6.90
CA ALA A 42 1.58 -0.73 5.47
C ALA A 42 2.05 0.48 4.67
N HIS A 43 2.55 0.23 3.47
CA HIS A 43 2.85 1.27 2.48
C HIS A 43 2.00 1.11 1.21
N ASP A 44 1.88 2.16 0.41
CA ASP A 44 1.25 2.08 -0.92
C ASP A 44 1.92 1.02 -1.79
N ASP A 45 1.13 0.21 -2.50
CA ASP A 45 1.62 -0.73 -3.49
C ASP A 45 1.91 -0.03 -4.82
N LYS A 46 2.98 0.78 -4.81
CA LYS A 46 3.44 1.55 -5.95
C LYS A 46 4.91 1.25 -6.26
N PRO A 47 5.33 1.34 -7.52
CA PRO A 47 6.74 1.19 -7.87
C PRO A 47 7.57 2.37 -7.35
N ILE A 48 8.85 2.13 -7.09
CA ILE A 48 9.83 3.18 -6.81
C ILE A 48 10.00 4.03 -8.07
N THR A 49 9.95 5.36 -7.92
CA THR A 49 10.18 6.30 -9.02
C THR A 49 11.59 6.87 -8.99
N TYR A 50 12.13 7.14 -10.17
CA TYR A 50 13.51 7.59 -10.34
C TYR A 50 13.57 8.80 -11.26
N ARG A 51 14.62 9.61 -11.11
CA ARG A 51 15.00 10.66 -12.06
C ARG A 51 16.49 10.63 -12.33
N THR A 52 16.91 11.27 -13.41
CA THR A 52 18.32 11.57 -13.67
C THR A 52 18.65 12.94 -13.08
N ASN A 53 19.71 13.03 -12.27
CA ASN A 53 20.17 14.29 -11.71
C ASN A 53 21.09 15.05 -12.69
N ARG A 54 21.51 16.27 -12.33
CA ARG A 54 22.41 17.10 -13.17
C ARG A 54 23.76 16.42 -13.49
N ASN A 55 24.18 15.47 -12.66
CA ASN A 55 25.42 14.72 -12.84
C ASN A 55 25.21 13.43 -13.65
N GLY A 56 24.07 13.27 -14.33
CA GLY A 56 23.76 12.09 -15.15
C GLY A 56 23.46 10.82 -14.35
N ARG A 57 23.34 10.90 -13.02
CA ARG A 57 23.08 9.74 -12.16
C ARG A 57 21.60 9.50 -11.95
N ARG A 58 21.17 8.24 -12.00
CA ARG A 58 19.82 7.82 -11.60
C ARG A 58 19.70 7.89 -10.08
N VAL A 59 18.74 8.68 -9.59
CA VAL A 59 18.45 8.86 -8.16
C VAL A 59 16.99 8.53 -7.87
N VAL A 60 16.72 7.99 -6.70
CA VAL A 60 15.35 7.72 -6.22
C VAL A 60 14.64 9.05 -5.96
N VAL A 61 13.42 9.19 -6.47
CA VAL A 61 12.54 10.34 -6.21
C VAL A 61 11.54 9.99 -5.14
N SER A 62 10.91 8.83 -5.25
CA SER A 62 9.92 8.35 -4.29
C SER A 62 10.06 6.84 -4.14
N ASP A 63 10.30 6.40 -2.91
CA ASP A 63 10.15 5.02 -2.50
C ASP A 63 8.94 4.92 -1.56
N PRO A 64 7.82 4.33 -2.01
CA PRO A 64 6.64 4.13 -1.17
C PRO A 64 6.94 3.40 0.14
N ARG A 65 7.96 2.53 0.18
CA ARG A 65 8.32 1.76 1.38
C ARG A 65 8.81 2.64 2.53
N CYS A 66 9.30 3.84 2.22
CA CYS A 66 9.74 4.82 3.21
C CYS A 66 8.58 5.55 3.90
N ILE A 67 7.36 5.48 3.35
CA ILE A 67 6.17 6.15 3.89
C ILE A 67 5.18 5.07 4.31
N GLN A 68 5.06 4.84 5.61
CA GLN A 68 4.15 3.86 6.18
C GLN A 68 2.99 4.54 6.90
N SER A 69 1.82 3.92 6.84
CA SER A 69 0.61 4.33 7.56
C SER A 69 0.03 3.15 8.33
N ILE A 70 -0.68 3.46 9.41
CA ILE A 70 -1.39 2.46 10.20
C ILE A 70 -2.81 2.32 9.64
N TYR A 71 -3.26 1.08 9.50
CA TYR A 71 -4.63 0.75 9.13
C TYR A 71 -5.23 -0.22 10.13
N SER A 72 -6.48 -0.01 10.48
CA SER A 72 -7.27 -0.96 11.28
C SER A 72 -7.62 -2.18 10.42
N LEU A 73 -7.79 -3.37 11.02
CA LEU A 73 -8.15 -4.55 10.22
C LEU A 73 -9.53 -4.43 9.55
N ASP A 74 -10.44 -3.63 10.12
CA ASP A 74 -11.75 -3.35 9.51
C ASP A 74 -11.67 -2.40 8.30
N GLU A 75 -10.58 -1.64 8.16
CA GLU A 75 -10.37 -0.69 7.07
C GLU A 75 -9.87 -1.36 5.78
N ILE A 76 -9.40 -2.60 5.88
CA ILE A 76 -8.66 -3.26 4.80
C ILE A 76 -9.20 -4.65 4.51
N ARG A 77 -9.14 -5.04 3.24
CA ARG A 77 -9.50 -6.38 2.77
C ARG A 77 -8.29 -7.06 2.15
N LEU A 78 -7.96 -8.25 2.64
CA LEU A 78 -6.90 -9.07 2.05
C LEU A 78 -7.24 -9.44 0.60
N LEU A 79 -6.29 -9.23 -0.31
CA LEU A 79 -6.43 -9.61 -1.71
C LEU A 79 -5.85 -11.01 -1.95
N PRO A 80 -6.44 -11.81 -2.85
CA PRO A 80 -5.90 -13.13 -3.18
C PRO A 80 -4.53 -13.00 -3.85
N ARG A 81 -3.65 -13.99 -3.63
CA ARG A 81 -2.35 -14.06 -4.31
C ARG A 81 -2.60 -14.09 -5.82
N GLY A 82 -2.13 -13.06 -6.52
CA GLY A 82 -2.27 -12.94 -7.98
C GLY A 82 -3.37 -12.00 -8.47
N SER A 83 -4.11 -11.29 -7.60
CA SER A 83 -4.96 -10.18 -8.07
C SER A 83 -4.08 -9.03 -8.56
N LEU A 84 -3.71 -9.09 -9.83
CA LEU A 84 -3.26 -7.94 -10.59
C LEU A 84 -4.46 -7.01 -10.75
N ASN A 85 -4.26 -5.71 -10.55
CA ASN A 85 -5.26 -4.71 -10.90
C ASN A 85 -5.59 -4.89 -12.41
N PRO A 86 -6.86 -4.99 -12.82
CA PRO A 86 -7.22 -5.00 -14.23
C PRO A 86 -7.09 -3.63 -14.92
N SER A 87 -6.52 -2.61 -14.25
CA SER A 87 -6.30 -1.28 -14.84
C SER A 87 -4.98 -1.15 -15.60
N GLY A 88 -4.46 -2.25 -16.15
CA GLY A 88 -3.36 -2.25 -17.12
C GLY A 88 -3.92 -2.38 -18.54
N PHE A 89 -3.80 -1.29 -19.31
CA PHE A 89 -3.95 -1.22 -20.78
C PHE A 89 -5.34 -1.55 -21.37
N ARG A 90 -6.04 -0.50 -21.81
CA ARG A 90 -6.81 -0.56 -23.06
C ARG A 90 -6.11 0.35 -24.06
N GLU A 91 -5.87 -0.22 -25.23
CA GLU A 91 -5.35 0.41 -26.46
C GLU A 91 -6.18 1.61 -26.90
#